data_AF-A0A938GG84-F1
#
_entry.id   AF-A0A938GG84-F1
#
_cell.length_a   1.000
_cell.length_b   1.000
_cell.length_c   1.000
_cell.angle_alpha   90.00
_cell.angle_beta   90.00
_cell.angle_gamma   90.00
#
_symmetry.space_group_name_H-M   'P 1'
#
loop_
_entity.id
_entity.type
_entity.pdbx_description
1 polymer ?
#
loop_
_entity_poly.entity_id
_entity_poly.type
_entity_poly.pdbx_seq_one_letter_code
_entity_poly.pdbx_strand_id
1 'polypeptide(L)'
;MKKWLDLHALLVLFTAAHISAADMKIVLVAGKPSHGTGAHEFQAGCFLLKKCLDQVPGVRAEVHLNGWPTDSKAFEGADAIFLYMDGGSGHPAIKPERLKILGEWMKKGVGLGCAHYAVEVPKGEAGQAWLDWTGGYFETFWSVNPHWDADFKTLPAHPVTRGVKPFKINDEWYYHMRFPEGMKGVTPILTSVPPDRTRGKPGASSSHGGNPHVQARLGMSEHVMWVIERPDGGRGFGFTGGHFHRNWAHDDFRKIVLNAILWTAKADIPSDGVASQVTPEDMAQNLDTKEK
;
A
#
# COMPACT_ATOMS: atom_id res chain seq x y z
N MET A 1 16.76 3.85 -80.19
CA MET A 1 17.27 3.72 -78.81
C MET A 1 16.25 4.31 -77.85
N LYS A 2 15.50 3.48 -77.10
CA LYS A 2 14.69 3.89 -75.94
C LYS A 2 14.53 2.66 -75.06
N LYS A 3 15.32 2.57 -73.99
CA LYS A 3 15.15 1.55 -72.93
C LYS A 3 14.32 2.18 -71.83
N TRP A 4 13.16 1.60 -71.56
CA TRP A 4 12.39 1.84 -70.34
C TRP A 4 13.02 0.99 -69.23
N LEU A 5 13.31 1.62 -68.09
CA LEU A 5 13.78 0.97 -66.88
C LEU A 5 12.62 0.97 -65.88
N ASP A 6 12.05 -0.20 -65.65
CA ASP A 6 11.04 -0.43 -64.64
C ASP A 6 11.68 -0.45 -63.24
N LEU A 7 11.36 0.55 -62.43
CA LEU A 7 11.79 0.66 -61.05
C LEU A 7 10.79 -0.06 -60.14
N HIS A 8 11.08 -1.30 -59.76
CA HIS A 8 10.30 -2.02 -58.76
C HIS A 8 10.71 -1.54 -57.37
N ALA A 9 9.83 -0.79 -56.70
CA ALA A 9 9.97 -0.43 -55.29
C ALA A 9 9.65 -1.67 -54.43
N LEU A 10 10.66 -2.22 -53.76
CA LEU A 10 10.48 -3.24 -52.73
C LEU A 10 9.96 -2.57 -51.45
N LEU A 11 8.68 -2.78 -51.12
CA LEU A 11 8.10 -2.37 -49.85
C LEU A 11 8.46 -3.43 -48.79
N VAL A 12 9.45 -3.14 -47.94
CA VAL A 12 9.78 -4.00 -46.79
C VAL A 12 8.81 -3.68 -45.66
N LEU A 13 7.82 -4.55 -45.46
CA LEU A 13 6.94 -4.55 -44.30
C LEU A 13 7.73 -5.06 -43.08
N PHE A 14 8.17 -4.15 -42.21
CA PHE A 14 8.61 -4.50 -40.87
C PHE A 14 7.38 -4.89 -40.04
N THR A 15 7.12 -6.18 -39.90
CA THR A 15 6.24 -6.69 -38.85
C THR A 15 6.97 -6.53 -37.51
N ALA A 16 6.65 -5.47 -36.78
CA ALA A 16 7.05 -5.36 -35.37
C ALA A 16 6.37 -6.51 -34.62
N ALA A 17 7.14 -7.52 -34.23
CA ALA A 17 6.69 -8.49 -33.25
C ALA A 17 6.49 -7.72 -31.94
N HIS A 18 5.24 -7.45 -31.58
CA HIS A 18 4.91 -7.06 -30.22
C HIS A 18 5.18 -8.27 -29.33
N ILE A 19 6.40 -8.35 -28.80
CA ILE A 19 6.64 -9.14 -27.59
C ILE A 19 5.76 -8.48 -26.52
N SER A 20 4.61 -9.08 -26.23
CA SER A 20 3.86 -8.73 -25.04
C SER A 20 4.82 -8.91 -23.86
N ALA A 21 5.13 -7.84 -23.15
CA ALA A 21 5.78 -7.97 -21.85
C ALA A 21 4.95 -8.94 -21.01
N ALA A 22 5.61 -9.76 -20.19
CA ALA A 22 4.89 -10.59 -19.23
C ALA A 22 4.06 -9.67 -18.31
N ASP A 23 2.83 -10.07 -18.00
CA ASP A 23 1.98 -9.30 -17.10
C ASP A 23 2.69 -9.06 -15.76
N MET A 24 2.64 -7.82 -15.29
CA MET A 24 3.14 -7.40 -14.00
C MET A 24 2.42 -8.16 -12.89
N LYS A 25 3.17 -8.90 -12.07
CA LYS A 25 2.60 -9.72 -11.00
C LYS A 25 2.61 -8.97 -9.69
N ILE A 26 1.42 -8.77 -9.11
CA ILE A 26 1.23 -8.15 -7.80
C ILE A 26 0.69 -9.18 -6.82
N VAL A 27 1.40 -9.40 -5.72
CA VAL A 27 0.99 -10.36 -4.69
C VAL A 27 0.35 -9.63 -3.52
N LEU A 28 -0.94 -9.85 -3.30
CA LEU A 28 -1.70 -9.34 -2.16
C LEU A 28 -1.76 -10.42 -1.08
N VAL A 29 -1.36 -10.09 0.15
CA VAL A 29 -1.39 -11.01 1.29
C VAL A 29 -2.41 -10.49 2.30
N ALA A 30 -3.54 -11.20 2.41
CA ALA A 30 -4.57 -10.94 3.40
C ALA A 30 -4.25 -11.64 4.72
N GLY A 31 -4.45 -10.95 5.83
CA GLY A 31 -4.35 -11.52 7.17
C GLY A 31 -5.39 -12.60 7.44
N LYS A 32 -5.26 -13.25 8.59
CA LYS A 32 -6.33 -14.08 9.15
C LYS A 32 -7.49 -13.19 9.63
N PRO A 33 -8.72 -13.71 9.73
CA PRO A 33 -9.81 -13.02 10.39
C PRO A 33 -9.41 -12.50 11.78
N SER A 34 -9.58 -11.20 12.01
CA SER A 34 -9.49 -10.55 13.32
C SER A 34 -10.60 -9.51 13.47
N HIS A 35 -10.84 -9.00 14.69
CA HIS A 35 -11.88 -7.99 14.98
C HIS A 35 -13.32 -8.42 14.61
N GLY A 36 -14.28 -7.54 14.91
CA GLY A 36 -15.69 -7.74 14.56
C GLY A 36 -15.97 -7.45 13.08
N THR A 37 -17.13 -7.90 12.59
CA THR A 37 -17.57 -7.72 11.20
C THR A 37 -17.48 -6.27 10.73
N GLY A 38 -16.94 -6.07 9.54
CA GLY A 38 -16.73 -4.77 8.90
C GLY A 38 -15.43 -4.07 9.31
N ALA A 39 -14.72 -4.59 10.32
CA ALA A 39 -13.38 -4.17 10.70
C ALA A 39 -12.35 -5.23 10.31
N HIS A 40 -11.20 -4.79 9.82
CA HIS A 40 -10.09 -5.67 9.43
C HIS A 40 -10.55 -6.79 8.50
N GLU A 41 -11.38 -6.46 7.50
CA GLU A 41 -11.85 -7.39 6.47
C GLU A 41 -10.76 -7.58 5.41
N PHE A 42 -9.67 -8.23 5.80
CA PHE A 42 -8.46 -8.33 5.00
C PHE A 42 -8.69 -9.12 3.71
N GLN A 43 -9.40 -10.26 3.81
CA GLN A 43 -9.74 -11.09 2.65
C GLN A 43 -10.61 -10.32 1.66
N ALA A 44 -11.72 -9.74 2.14
CA ALA A 44 -12.64 -8.99 1.29
C ALA A 44 -11.94 -7.79 0.64
N GLY A 45 -11.15 -7.04 1.40
CA GLY A 45 -10.36 -5.92 0.88
C GLY A 45 -9.37 -6.35 -0.20
N CYS A 46 -8.60 -7.42 0.02
CA CYS A 46 -7.65 -7.92 -0.98
C CYS A 46 -8.35 -8.39 -2.27
N PHE A 47 -9.47 -9.12 -2.18
CA PHE A 47 -10.21 -9.54 -3.37
C PHE A 47 -10.83 -8.37 -4.13
N LEU A 48 -11.35 -7.36 -3.42
CA LEU A 48 -11.88 -6.14 -4.01
C LEU A 48 -10.77 -5.34 -4.74
N LEU A 49 -9.61 -5.18 -4.10
CA LEU A 49 -8.45 -4.53 -4.73
C LEU A 49 -7.94 -5.34 -5.93
N LYS A 50 -7.87 -6.67 -5.83
CA LYS A 50 -7.55 -7.55 -6.96
C LYS A 50 -8.50 -7.33 -8.14
N LYS A 51 -9.82 -7.32 -7.90
CA LYS A 51 -10.83 -7.05 -8.94
C LYS A 51 -10.56 -5.73 -9.68
N CYS A 52 -10.09 -4.70 -8.96
CA CYS A 52 -9.76 -3.42 -9.56
C CYS A 52 -8.42 -3.45 -10.32
N LEU A 53 -7.39 -4.09 -9.75
CA LEU A 53 -6.06 -4.19 -10.35
C LEU A 53 -6.07 -5.02 -11.64
N ASP A 54 -6.83 -6.10 -11.69
CA ASP A 54 -6.96 -6.96 -12.88
C ASP A 54 -7.65 -6.26 -14.07
N GLN A 55 -8.25 -5.07 -13.87
CA GLN A 55 -8.79 -4.25 -14.96
C GLN A 55 -7.71 -3.39 -15.65
N VAL A 56 -6.51 -3.31 -15.07
CA VAL A 56 -5.40 -2.53 -15.62
C VAL A 56 -4.64 -3.40 -16.64
N PRO A 57 -4.52 -2.98 -17.91
CA PRO A 57 -3.82 -3.77 -18.92
C PRO A 57 -2.39 -4.12 -18.51
N GLY A 58 -2.01 -5.40 -18.65
CA GLY A 58 -0.68 -5.89 -18.30
C GLY A 58 -0.44 -6.02 -16.79
N VAL A 59 -1.48 -5.99 -15.96
CA VAL A 59 -1.39 -6.23 -14.51
C VAL A 59 -2.18 -7.47 -14.15
N ARG A 60 -1.58 -8.32 -13.31
CA ARG A 60 -2.20 -9.50 -12.72
C ARG A 60 -1.97 -9.51 -11.22
N ALA A 61 -3.06 -9.48 -10.45
CA ALA A 61 -2.98 -9.65 -9.01
C ALA A 61 -3.17 -11.12 -8.59
N GLU A 62 -2.46 -11.56 -7.55
CA GLU A 62 -2.63 -12.85 -6.87
C GLU A 62 -2.95 -12.59 -5.39
N VAL A 63 -3.86 -13.36 -4.80
CA VAL A 63 -4.24 -13.20 -3.39
C VAL A 63 -3.85 -14.45 -2.61
N HIS A 64 -3.07 -14.28 -1.54
CA HIS A 64 -2.86 -15.29 -0.52
C HIS A 64 -3.61 -14.90 0.75
N LEU A 65 -4.20 -15.90 1.40
CA LEU A 65 -5.06 -15.73 2.56
C LEU A 65 -4.40 -16.21 3.84
N ASN A 66 -4.92 -15.75 4.98
CA ASN A 66 -4.59 -16.22 6.32
C ASN A 66 -3.13 -15.94 6.76
N GLY A 67 -2.58 -14.81 6.31
CA GLY A 67 -1.25 -14.34 6.69
C GLY A 67 -0.16 -14.85 5.75
N TRP A 68 1.00 -15.21 6.32
CA TRP A 68 2.16 -15.58 5.51
C TRP A 68 1.85 -16.74 4.55
N PRO A 69 2.12 -16.62 3.23
CA PRO A 69 1.81 -17.67 2.27
C PRO A 69 2.47 -19.00 2.62
N THR A 70 1.69 -20.08 2.53
CA THR A 70 2.19 -21.46 2.75
C THR A 70 2.96 -22.00 1.55
N ASP A 71 2.67 -21.50 0.34
CA ASP A 71 3.46 -21.78 -0.84
C ASP A 71 4.79 -21.00 -0.80
N SER A 72 5.90 -21.74 -0.72
CA SER A 72 7.26 -21.20 -0.80
C SER A 72 7.54 -20.36 -2.06
N LYS A 73 6.74 -20.56 -3.12
CA LYS A 73 6.88 -19.88 -4.41
C LYS A 73 5.94 -18.69 -4.59
N ALA A 74 5.14 -18.33 -3.58
CA ALA A 74 4.16 -17.25 -3.65
C ALA A 74 4.71 -15.95 -4.28
N PHE A 75 5.94 -15.58 -3.89
CA PHE A 75 6.59 -14.35 -4.34
C PHE A 75 7.46 -14.51 -5.59
N GLU A 76 7.56 -15.71 -6.18
CA GLU A 76 8.31 -15.91 -7.43
C GLU A 76 7.68 -15.07 -8.55
N GLY A 77 8.52 -14.27 -9.21
CA GLY A 77 8.13 -13.37 -10.30
C GLY A 77 7.31 -12.16 -9.87
N ALA A 78 7.13 -11.90 -8.56
CA ALA A 78 6.39 -10.74 -8.11
C ALA A 78 7.16 -9.43 -8.37
N ASP A 79 6.48 -8.43 -8.92
CA ASP A 79 6.99 -7.06 -9.07
C ASP A 79 6.70 -6.21 -7.81
N ALA A 80 5.59 -6.52 -7.12
CA ALA A 80 5.27 -5.95 -5.83
C ALA A 80 4.54 -6.93 -4.91
N ILE A 81 4.72 -6.71 -3.61
CA ILE A 81 4.01 -7.37 -2.53
C ILE A 81 3.21 -6.30 -1.77
N PHE A 82 1.94 -6.57 -1.50
CA PHE A 82 1.08 -5.75 -0.66
C PHE A 82 0.61 -6.56 0.56
N LEU A 83 0.93 -6.08 1.75
CA LEU A 83 0.57 -6.71 3.01
C LEU A 83 -0.60 -5.95 3.63
N TYR A 84 -1.73 -6.62 3.78
CA TYR A 84 -2.91 -6.11 4.47
C TYR A 84 -3.39 -7.17 5.45
N MET A 85 -2.80 -7.12 6.64
CA MET A 85 -2.86 -8.21 7.63
C MET A 85 -2.54 -7.69 9.04
N ASP A 86 -2.55 -8.60 10.02
CA ASP A 86 -2.18 -8.29 11.40
C ASP A 86 -0.73 -7.78 11.54
N GLY A 87 -0.49 -6.96 12.57
CA GLY A 87 0.78 -6.30 12.86
C GLY A 87 1.38 -6.57 14.24
N GLY A 88 2.22 -5.63 14.69
CA GLY A 88 2.89 -5.68 15.98
C GLY A 88 3.89 -6.84 16.08
N SER A 89 4.06 -7.39 17.29
CA SER A 89 4.86 -8.61 17.51
C SER A 89 4.26 -9.85 16.83
N GLY A 90 2.95 -9.80 16.54
CA GLY A 90 2.19 -10.80 15.82
C GLY A 90 2.37 -10.77 14.30
N HIS A 91 3.04 -9.74 13.75
CA HIS A 91 3.10 -9.50 12.31
C HIS A 91 3.60 -10.75 11.55
N PRO A 92 2.81 -11.32 10.61
CA PRO A 92 3.12 -12.61 9.99
C PRO A 92 4.45 -12.65 9.23
N ALA A 93 4.90 -11.51 8.70
CA ALA A 93 6.09 -11.42 7.86
C ALA A 93 7.41 -11.15 8.60
N ILE A 94 7.38 -10.84 9.90
CA ILE A 94 8.61 -10.47 10.65
C ILE A 94 9.19 -11.63 11.47
N LYS A 95 8.68 -12.84 11.30
CA LYS A 95 9.35 -14.02 11.88
C LYS A 95 10.74 -14.13 11.25
N PRO A 96 11.80 -14.50 12.00
CA PRO A 96 13.18 -14.34 11.52
C PRO A 96 13.43 -14.94 10.13
N GLU A 97 12.89 -16.12 9.86
CA GLU A 97 13.00 -16.80 8.57
C GLU A 97 12.26 -16.07 7.43
N ARG A 98 11.10 -15.47 7.74
CA ARG A 98 10.23 -14.79 6.78
C ARG A 98 10.74 -13.39 6.46
N LEU A 99 11.27 -12.69 7.46
CA LEU A 99 11.92 -11.41 7.29
C LEU A 99 13.12 -11.54 6.36
N LYS A 100 13.91 -12.60 6.53
CA LYS A 100 15.01 -12.93 5.62
C LYS A 100 14.52 -13.19 4.19
N ILE A 101 13.47 -13.99 4.01
CA ILE A 101 12.88 -14.26 2.69
C ILE A 101 12.42 -12.96 2.02
N LEU A 102 11.70 -12.09 2.73
CA LEU A 102 11.31 -10.78 2.20
C LEU A 102 12.53 -9.95 1.81
N GLY A 103 13.56 -9.90 2.66
CA GLY A 103 14.79 -9.18 2.38
C GLY A 103 15.47 -9.61 1.08
N GLU A 104 15.45 -10.90 0.75
CA GLU A 104 15.97 -11.39 -0.54
C GLU A 104 15.17 -10.91 -1.75
N TRP A 105 13.85 -10.74 -1.62
CA TRP A 105 13.02 -10.13 -2.68
C TRP A 105 13.23 -8.62 -2.76
N MET A 106 13.39 -7.94 -1.63
CA MET A 106 13.66 -6.49 -1.62
C MET A 106 14.99 -6.18 -2.32
N LYS A 107 16.04 -6.98 -2.09
CA LYS A 107 17.34 -6.87 -2.80
C LYS A 107 17.23 -7.06 -4.32
N LYS A 108 16.20 -7.77 -4.81
CA LYS A 108 15.92 -7.93 -6.24
C LYS A 108 15.10 -6.77 -6.81
N GLY A 109 14.79 -5.76 -6.01
CA GLY A 109 14.04 -4.58 -6.43
C GLY A 109 12.52 -4.75 -6.43
N VAL A 110 12.00 -5.85 -5.86
CA VAL A 110 10.56 -6.06 -5.64
C VAL A 110 10.06 -4.99 -4.66
N GLY A 111 8.92 -4.41 -4.98
CA GLY A 111 8.30 -3.37 -4.16
C GLY A 111 7.51 -3.93 -2.97
N LEU A 112 7.38 -3.14 -1.90
CA LEU A 112 6.62 -3.51 -0.70
C LEU A 112 5.66 -2.41 -0.25
N GLY A 113 4.38 -2.74 -0.18
CA GLY A 113 3.34 -1.92 0.45
C GLY A 113 2.80 -2.55 1.71
N CYS A 114 2.59 -1.76 2.75
CA CYS A 114 1.91 -2.18 3.98
C CYS A 114 0.70 -1.29 4.26
N ALA A 115 -0.44 -1.92 4.54
CA ALA A 115 -1.68 -1.22 4.90
C ALA A 115 -2.15 -1.55 6.31
N HIS A 116 -2.71 -0.53 6.94
CA HIS A 116 -3.30 -0.56 8.26
C HIS A 116 -2.37 -1.22 9.30
N TYR A 117 -2.82 -2.25 9.99
CA TYR A 117 -2.05 -2.91 11.05
C TYR A 117 -0.70 -3.48 10.56
N ALA A 118 -0.55 -3.81 9.26
CA ALA A 118 0.72 -4.27 8.69
C ALA A 118 1.83 -3.19 8.68
N VAL A 119 1.52 -1.92 8.95
CA VAL A 119 2.53 -0.88 9.15
C VAL A 119 3.15 -0.92 10.55
N GLU A 120 2.58 -1.69 11.47
CA GLU A 120 3.10 -1.84 12.83
C GLU A 120 4.07 -3.01 12.94
N VAL A 121 5.29 -2.71 13.39
CA VAL A 121 6.33 -3.68 13.70
C VAL A 121 7.09 -3.25 14.96
N PRO A 122 7.65 -4.20 15.74
CA PRO A 122 8.46 -3.86 16.89
C PRO A 122 9.73 -3.13 16.46
N LYS A 123 10.19 -2.22 17.33
CA LYS A 123 11.52 -1.60 17.21
C LYS A 123 12.60 -2.68 17.18
N GLY A 124 13.65 -2.44 16.39
CA GLY A 124 14.77 -3.37 16.20
C GLY A 124 14.90 -3.73 14.73
N GLU A 125 15.25 -5.00 14.46
CA GLU A 125 15.47 -5.49 13.09
C GLU A 125 14.26 -5.29 12.18
N ALA A 126 13.04 -5.60 12.66
CA ALA A 126 11.81 -5.42 11.89
C ALA A 126 11.50 -3.94 11.62
N GLY A 127 11.62 -3.07 12.63
CA GLY A 127 11.46 -1.62 12.46
C GLY A 127 12.46 -1.02 11.47
N GLN A 128 13.72 -1.44 11.53
CA GLN A 128 14.73 -1.01 10.56
C GLN A 128 14.39 -1.49 9.14
N ALA A 129 13.97 -2.74 8.99
CA ALA A 129 13.53 -3.26 7.70
C ALA A 129 12.34 -2.47 7.14
N TRP A 130 11.35 -2.11 7.96
CA TRP A 130 10.22 -1.29 7.48
C TRP A 130 10.66 0.13 7.11
N LEU A 131 11.55 0.77 7.87
CA LEU A 131 12.11 2.06 7.47
C LEU A 131 12.76 2.00 6.10
N ASP A 132 13.57 0.96 5.87
CA ASP A 132 14.30 0.79 4.62
C ASP A 132 13.39 0.39 3.45
N TRP A 133 12.33 -0.40 3.72
CA TRP A 133 11.50 -0.98 2.67
C TRP A 133 10.24 -0.20 2.35
N THR A 134 9.54 0.32 3.36
CA THR A 134 8.27 1.04 3.20
C THR A 134 8.38 2.53 3.52
N GLY A 135 9.51 2.96 4.07
CA GLY A 135 9.80 4.37 4.37
C GLY A 135 9.28 4.85 5.71
N GLY A 136 8.60 4.00 6.48
CA GLY A 136 8.04 4.38 7.77
C GLY A 136 7.26 3.25 8.42
N TYR A 137 7.05 3.35 9.73
CA TYR A 137 6.28 2.36 10.47
C TYR A 137 5.70 2.91 11.76
N PHE A 138 4.68 2.22 12.27
CA PHE A 138 4.17 2.44 13.61
C PHE A 138 5.11 1.75 14.62
N GLU A 139 5.61 2.53 15.59
CA GLU A 139 6.36 1.99 16.73
C GLU A 139 5.55 2.18 18.02
N THR A 140 5.40 1.11 18.81
CA THR A 140 4.72 1.21 20.11
C THR A 140 5.42 2.20 21.04
N PHE A 141 4.65 2.90 21.87
CA PHE A 141 5.10 4.02 22.73
C PHE A 141 5.66 5.23 21.99
N TRP A 142 5.60 5.25 20.66
CA TRP A 142 5.92 6.40 19.82
C TRP A 142 4.71 6.84 19.00
N SER A 143 4.07 5.90 18.32
CA SER A 143 2.91 6.12 17.46
C SER A 143 1.58 5.93 18.21
N VAL A 144 0.48 6.36 17.60
CA VAL A 144 -0.89 6.21 18.14
C VAL A 144 -1.89 5.81 17.07
N ASN A 145 -2.96 5.09 17.44
CA ASN A 145 -4.00 4.56 16.54
C ASN A 145 -5.46 4.96 16.91
N PRO A 146 -5.77 6.25 17.07
CA PRO A 146 -7.14 6.65 17.37
C PRO A 146 -8.05 6.55 16.13
N HIS A 147 -9.35 6.53 16.36
CA HIS A 147 -10.36 6.70 15.32
C HIS A 147 -10.71 8.19 15.16
N TRP A 148 -10.63 8.72 13.93
CA TRP A 148 -10.94 10.13 13.64
C TRP A 148 -11.20 10.39 12.16
N ASP A 149 -11.80 11.54 11.87
CA ASP A 149 -12.01 12.03 10.51
C ASP A 149 -10.77 12.74 9.99
N ALA A 150 -10.04 12.11 9.08
CA ALA A 150 -8.94 12.76 8.37
C ALA A 150 -9.50 13.54 7.17
N ASP A 151 -9.11 14.81 7.05
CA ASP A 151 -9.56 15.74 6.01
C ASP A 151 -8.38 16.09 5.09
N PHE A 152 -8.28 15.40 3.96
CA PHE A 152 -7.19 15.54 2.99
C PHE A 152 -7.51 16.62 1.96
N LYS A 153 -7.33 17.87 2.37
CA LYS A 153 -7.68 19.07 1.57
C LYS A 153 -6.80 19.26 0.33
N THR A 154 -5.55 18.82 0.40
CA THR A 154 -4.56 18.96 -0.67
C THR A 154 -3.76 17.67 -0.80
N LEU A 155 -3.37 17.35 -2.02
CA LEU A 155 -2.54 16.19 -2.35
C LEU A 155 -1.28 16.67 -3.06
N PRO A 156 -0.10 16.07 -2.83
CA PRO A 156 1.13 16.42 -3.53
C PRO A 156 1.01 16.08 -5.02
N ALA A 157 1.83 16.73 -5.86
CA ALA A 157 2.03 16.30 -7.23
C ALA A 157 2.90 15.03 -7.23
N HIS A 158 2.27 13.86 -7.39
CA HIS A 158 2.96 12.56 -7.42
C HIS A 158 2.16 11.58 -8.29
N PRO A 159 2.78 10.59 -8.97
CA PRO A 159 2.03 9.59 -9.72
C PRO A 159 0.92 8.91 -8.88
N VAL A 160 1.19 8.63 -7.60
CA VAL A 160 0.23 8.00 -6.68
C VAL A 160 -1.06 8.84 -6.51
N THR A 161 -0.99 10.16 -6.62
CA THR A 161 -2.15 11.05 -6.44
C THR A 161 -2.92 11.35 -7.73
N ARG A 162 -2.54 10.75 -8.87
CA ARG A 162 -3.23 10.94 -10.16
C ARG A 162 -4.72 10.60 -10.08
N GLY A 163 -5.54 11.57 -10.48
CA GLY A 163 -7.01 11.49 -10.49
C GLY A 163 -7.67 11.28 -9.14
N VAL A 164 -6.94 11.43 -8.03
CA VAL A 164 -7.49 11.43 -6.66
C VAL A 164 -7.91 12.86 -6.33
N LYS A 165 -9.14 13.04 -5.90
CA LYS A 165 -9.68 14.32 -5.43
C LYS A 165 -9.48 14.46 -3.92
N PRO A 166 -9.45 15.69 -3.37
CA PRO A 166 -9.54 15.89 -1.93
C PRO A 166 -10.74 15.16 -1.32
N PHE A 167 -10.55 14.50 -0.19
CA PHE A 167 -11.60 13.73 0.47
C PHE A 167 -11.45 13.76 2.00
N LYS A 168 -12.56 13.49 2.69
CA LYS A 168 -12.60 13.37 4.15
C LYS A 168 -13.24 12.05 4.53
N ILE A 169 -12.60 11.30 5.43
CA ILE A 169 -13.09 9.97 5.79
C ILE A 169 -12.71 9.58 7.23
N ASN A 170 -13.64 8.90 7.89
CA ASN A 170 -13.44 8.34 9.22
C ASN A 170 -12.79 6.95 9.12
N ASP A 171 -11.66 6.77 9.79
CA ASP A 171 -10.93 5.50 9.89
C ASP A 171 -10.16 5.45 11.22
N GLU A 172 -9.54 4.32 11.52
CA GLU A 172 -8.52 4.22 12.57
C GLU A 172 -7.17 4.65 11.98
N TRP A 173 -7.00 5.96 11.79
CA TRP A 173 -5.80 6.52 11.18
C TRP A 173 -4.66 6.61 12.19
N TYR A 174 -3.61 5.82 11.96
CA TYR A 174 -2.43 5.86 12.81
C TYR A 174 -1.56 7.06 12.45
N TYR A 175 -0.96 7.70 13.45
CA TYR A 175 -0.05 8.82 13.23
C TYR A 175 1.09 8.88 14.24
N HIS A 176 1.98 9.86 14.03
CA HIS A 176 3.29 9.95 14.69
C HIS A 176 4.17 8.73 14.38
N MET A 177 4.34 8.45 13.09
CA MET A 177 5.14 7.32 12.60
C MET A 177 6.63 7.55 12.81
N ARG A 178 7.40 6.46 12.78
CA ARG A 178 8.85 6.52 12.55
C ARG A 178 9.11 6.74 11.06
N PHE A 179 10.07 7.59 10.76
CA PHE A 179 10.57 7.85 9.42
C PHE A 179 12.11 7.87 9.44
N PRO A 180 12.78 7.63 8.30
CA PRO A 180 14.19 7.93 8.14
C PRO A 180 14.51 9.37 8.55
N GLU A 181 15.74 9.62 9.00
CA GLU A 181 16.17 10.96 9.37
C GLU A 181 15.92 11.97 8.24
N GLY A 182 15.29 13.10 8.58
CA GLY A 182 14.90 14.12 7.61
C GLY A 182 13.90 13.65 6.55
N MET A 183 13.22 12.50 6.76
CA MET A 183 12.35 11.85 5.78
C MET A 183 13.06 11.57 4.45
N LYS A 184 14.37 11.29 4.49
CA LYS A 184 15.17 11.08 3.28
C LYS A 184 14.58 9.97 2.41
N GLY A 185 14.29 10.32 1.15
CA GLY A 185 13.70 9.40 0.16
C GLY A 185 12.20 9.17 0.32
N VAL A 186 11.59 9.72 1.37
CA VAL A 186 10.16 9.55 1.68
C VAL A 186 9.36 10.75 1.21
N THR A 187 8.29 10.50 0.48
CA THR A 187 7.31 11.52 0.10
C THR A 187 6.00 11.28 0.85
N PRO A 188 5.55 12.22 1.70
CA PRO A 188 4.20 12.16 2.27
C PRO A 188 3.14 12.24 1.18
N ILE A 189 2.14 11.36 1.23
CA ILE A 189 1.03 11.31 0.26
C ILE A 189 -0.26 11.82 0.87
N LEU A 190 -0.65 11.29 2.03
CA LEU A 190 -1.80 11.75 2.80
C LEU A 190 -1.33 12.37 4.11
N THR A 191 -1.67 13.64 4.30
CA THR A 191 -1.31 14.43 5.47
C THR A 191 -2.54 15.18 5.96
N SER A 192 -2.78 15.15 7.27
CA SER A 192 -3.90 15.84 7.91
C SER A 192 -3.52 16.25 9.33
N VAL A 193 -4.27 17.17 9.95
CA VAL A 193 -4.08 17.57 11.35
C VAL A 193 -5.09 16.79 12.20
N PRO A 194 -4.64 15.79 13.01
CA PRO A 194 -5.54 15.08 13.90
C PRO A 194 -6.11 16.03 14.97
N PRO A 195 -7.38 15.84 15.39
CA PRO A 195 -7.94 16.60 16.51
C PRO A 195 -7.14 16.35 17.79
N ASP A 196 -6.78 17.38 18.56
CA ASP A 196 -5.92 17.22 19.75
C ASP A 196 -6.46 16.23 20.79
N ARG A 197 -7.79 16.03 20.86
CA ARG A 197 -8.43 15.00 21.70
C ARG A 197 -7.91 13.58 21.41
N THR A 198 -7.38 13.31 20.22
CA THR A 198 -6.86 12.00 19.83
C THR A 198 -5.43 11.76 20.30
N ARG A 199 -4.75 12.78 20.87
CA ARG A 199 -3.36 12.71 21.35
C ARG A 199 -3.25 12.23 22.80
N GLY A 200 -4.38 11.91 23.44
CA GLY A 200 -4.46 11.44 24.82
C GLY A 200 -4.42 12.57 25.86
N LYS A 201 -4.58 12.21 27.14
CA LYS A 201 -4.55 13.16 28.27
C LYS A 201 -3.12 13.38 28.75
N PRO A 202 -2.75 14.60 29.22
CA PRO A 202 -1.45 14.87 29.82
C PRO A 202 -1.04 13.80 30.84
N GLY A 203 0.18 13.28 30.73
CA GLY A 203 0.73 12.25 31.61
C GLY A 203 0.27 10.81 31.34
N ALA A 204 -0.70 10.58 30.44
CA ALA A 204 -0.97 9.23 29.94
C ALA A 204 0.23 8.70 29.13
N SER A 205 0.40 7.38 29.09
CA SER A 205 1.33 6.74 28.15
C SER A 205 0.96 5.26 28.04
N SER A 206 0.53 4.84 26.87
CA SER A 206 0.30 3.44 26.52
C SER A 206 1.09 3.08 25.27
N SER A 207 1.11 1.78 24.94
CA SER A 207 1.78 1.30 23.74
C SER A 207 1.23 1.91 22.45
N HIS A 208 0.00 2.44 22.44
CA HIS A 208 -0.63 2.99 21.24
C HIS A 208 -1.35 4.34 21.46
N GLY A 209 -1.05 5.04 22.56
CA GLY A 209 -1.83 6.21 22.93
C GLY A 209 -1.18 7.09 23.97
N GLY A 210 -1.42 8.40 23.86
CA GLY A 210 -1.12 9.34 24.93
C GLY A 210 0.35 9.59 25.19
N ASN A 211 1.30 8.99 24.48
CA ASN A 211 2.72 9.13 24.83
C ASN A 211 3.21 10.59 24.72
N PRO A 212 4.28 10.98 25.46
CA PRO A 212 4.77 12.36 25.50
C PRO A 212 5.17 12.93 24.13
N HIS A 213 5.64 12.08 23.20
CA HIS A 213 6.04 12.54 21.87
C HIS A 213 4.85 13.04 21.05
N VAL A 214 3.73 12.33 21.11
CA VAL A 214 2.50 12.71 20.41
C VAL A 214 1.85 13.93 21.05
N GLN A 215 1.89 14.03 22.38
CA GLN A 215 1.40 15.20 23.12
C GLN A 215 2.21 16.46 22.82
N ALA A 216 3.50 16.35 22.54
CA ALA A 216 4.35 17.48 22.17
C ALA A 216 4.02 18.08 20.79
N ARG A 217 3.09 17.47 20.03
CA ARG A 217 2.74 17.84 18.66
C ARG A 217 1.31 18.35 18.49
N LEU A 218 0.75 18.97 19.54
CA LEU A 218 -0.57 19.60 19.48
C LEU A 218 -0.69 20.54 18.27
N GLY A 219 -1.82 20.44 17.55
CA GLY A 219 -2.09 21.22 16.33
C GLY A 219 -1.19 20.95 15.12
N MET A 220 -0.19 20.06 15.22
CA MET A 220 0.70 19.74 14.10
C MET A 220 0.07 18.73 13.14
N SER A 221 0.43 18.84 11.86
CA SER A 221 0.09 17.86 10.85
C SER A 221 0.84 16.54 11.07
N GLU A 222 0.22 15.45 10.62
CA GLU A 222 0.77 14.10 10.65
C GLU A 222 0.58 13.41 9.30
N HIS A 223 1.50 12.51 8.97
CA HIS A 223 1.50 11.74 7.73
C HIS A 223 0.89 10.36 7.98
N VAL A 224 -0.16 10.03 7.23
CA VAL A 224 -0.94 8.77 7.36
C VAL A 224 -0.86 7.90 6.11
N MET A 225 -0.21 8.41 5.06
CA MET A 225 0.25 7.64 3.92
C MET A 225 1.52 8.27 3.37
N TRP A 226 2.48 7.44 2.97
CA TRP A 226 3.75 7.89 2.42
C TRP A 226 4.30 6.86 1.43
N VAL A 227 5.24 7.27 0.59
CA VAL A 227 5.98 6.40 -0.33
C VAL A 227 7.48 6.60 -0.13
N ILE A 228 8.28 5.59 -0.48
CA ILE A 228 9.74 5.66 -0.52
C ILE A 228 10.26 5.14 -1.86
N GLU A 229 11.23 5.86 -2.44
CA GLU A 229 12.12 5.31 -3.46
C GLU A 229 13.43 4.87 -2.80
N ARG A 230 13.74 3.59 -2.91
CA ARG A 230 14.90 3.00 -2.26
C ARG A 230 16.16 3.19 -3.10
N PRO A 231 17.35 3.26 -2.49
CA PRO A 231 18.61 3.32 -3.23
C PRO A 231 18.86 2.14 -4.17
N ASP A 232 18.26 0.98 -3.90
CA ASP A 232 18.32 -0.22 -4.76
C ASP A 232 17.36 -0.17 -5.96
N GLY A 233 16.69 0.97 -6.16
CA GLY A 233 15.70 1.16 -7.21
C GLY A 233 14.35 0.51 -6.92
N GLY A 234 14.18 -0.16 -5.78
CA GLY A 234 12.88 -0.61 -5.30
C GLY A 234 12.00 0.54 -4.80
N ARG A 235 10.72 0.26 -4.61
CA ARG A 235 9.73 1.21 -4.13
C ARG A 235 8.95 0.61 -2.98
N GLY A 236 8.43 1.45 -2.09
CA GLY A 236 7.51 0.99 -1.08
C GLY A 236 6.60 2.08 -0.56
N PHE A 237 5.60 1.69 0.22
CA PHE A 237 4.66 2.62 0.83
C PHE A 237 4.08 2.09 2.13
N GLY A 238 3.67 3.02 2.98
CA GLY A 238 2.83 2.74 4.13
C GLY A 238 1.51 3.52 4.02
N PHE A 239 0.43 2.88 4.43
CA PHE A 239 -0.92 3.46 4.48
C PHE A 239 -1.59 3.05 5.77
N THR A 240 -1.93 3.99 6.66
CA THR A 240 -2.42 3.63 8.00
C THR A 240 -3.93 3.39 8.08
N GLY A 241 -4.67 3.78 7.04
CA GLY A 241 -6.12 3.52 6.94
C GLY A 241 -6.42 2.09 6.52
N GLY A 242 -7.72 1.78 6.42
CA GLY A 242 -8.20 0.44 6.08
C GLY A 242 -8.65 -0.37 7.28
N HIS A 243 -9.02 0.28 8.40
CA HIS A 243 -9.68 -0.41 9.50
C HIS A 243 -11.08 -0.85 9.06
N PHE A 244 -11.86 0.10 8.53
CA PHE A 244 -13.24 -0.15 8.14
C PHE A 244 -13.35 -0.58 6.67
N HIS A 245 -13.88 -1.77 6.42
CA HIS A 245 -14.09 -2.29 5.07
C HIS A 245 -14.92 -1.35 4.20
N ARG A 246 -15.93 -0.70 4.79
CA ARG A 246 -16.81 0.26 4.08
C ARG A 246 -16.05 1.38 3.36
N ASN A 247 -14.85 1.74 3.82
CA ASN A 247 -14.06 2.82 3.21
C ASN A 247 -13.59 2.46 1.80
N TRP A 248 -13.50 1.18 1.44
CA TRP A 248 -13.22 0.75 0.07
C TRP A 248 -14.32 1.13 -0.94
N ALA A 249 -15.53 1.45 -0.48
CA ALA A 249 -16.58 1.99 -1.35
C ALA A 249 -16.31 3.46 -1.75
N HIS A 250 -15.47 4.19 -1.02
CA HIS A 250 -15.11 5.57 -1.37
C HIS A 250 -14.05 5.59 -2.49
N ASP A 251 -14.39 6.19 -3.63
CA ASP A 251 -13.55 6.14 -4.84
C ASP A 251 -12.13 6.67 -4.63
N ASP A 252 -11.97 7.86 -4.04
CA ASP A 252 -10.63 8.45 -3.84
C ASP A 252 -9.77 7.69 -2.83
N PHE A 253 -10.38 7.15 -1.75
CA PHE A 253 -9.72 6.28 -0.77
C PHE A 253 -9.22 4.98 -1.41
N ARG A 254 -10.04 4.36 -2.26
CA ARG A 254 -9.65 3.15 -2.99
C ARG A 254 -8.58 3.47 -4.06
N LYS A 255 -8.78 4.55 -4.83
CA LYS A 255 -7.89 4.94 -5.93
C LYS A 255 -6.47 5.25 -5.45
N ILE A 256 -6.30 5.98 -4.34
CA ILE A 256 -4.95 6.30 -3.83
C ILE A 256 -4.16 5.03 -3.48
N VAL A 257 -4.82 4.02 -2.92
CA VAL A 257 -4.20 2.72 -2.60
C VAL A 257 -3.89 1.92 -3.86
N LEU A 258 -4.82 1.86 -4.83
CA LEU A 258 -4.59 1.18 -6.11
C LEU A 258 -3.41 1.81 -6.87
N ASN A 259 -3.36 3.14 -6.94
CA ASN A 259 -2.25 3.87 -7.55
C ASN A 259 -0.93 3.57 -6.82
N ALA A 260 -0.92 3.50 -5.49
CA ALA A 260 0.28 3.18 -4.70
C ALA A 260 0.77 1.75 -4.95
N ILE A 261 -0.15 0.78 -5.06
CA ILE A 261 0.18 -0.62 -5.38
C ILE A 261 0.84 -0.70 -6.76
N LEU A 262 0.25 -0.06 -7.79
CA LEU A 262 0.86 -0.03 -9.14
C LEU A 262 2.21 0.70 -9.15
N TRP A 263 2.29 1.85 -8.49
CA TRP A 263 3.53 2.64 -8.41
C TRP A 263 4.68 1.83 -7.81
N THR A 264 4.37 1.05 -6.77
CA THR A 264 5.30 0.17 -6.05
C THR A 264 5.79 -0.97 -6.92
N ALA A 265 4.91 -1.51 -7.78
CA ALA A 265 5.26 -2.49 -8.81
C ALA A 265 6.00 -1.87 -10.01
N LYS A 266 6.20 -0.54 -10.02
CA LYS A 266 6.79 0.24 -11.12
C LYS A 266 5.94 0.19 -12.40
N ALA A 267 4.64 -0.05 -12.29
CA ALA A 267 3.70 0.10 -13.38
C ALA A 267 3.47 1.58 -13.70
N ASP A 268 3.10 1.84 -14.95
CA ASP A 268 2.55 3.14 -15.35
C ASP A 268 1.18 3.35 -14.70
N ILE A 269 1.02 4.49 -14.04
CA ILE A 269 -0.25 4.88 -13.44
C ILE A 269 -1.01 5.72 -14.49
N PRO A 270 -2.26 5.37 -14.83
CA PRO A 270 -3.06 6.16 -15.76
C PRO A 270 -3.13 7.63 -15.34
N SER A 271 -3.28 8.56 -16.29
CA SER A 271 -3.36 10.00 -16.03
C SER A 271 -4.44 10.37 -15.01
N ASP A 272 -5.58 9.67 -15.08
CA ASP A 272 -6.75 9.85 -14.19
C ASP A 272 -6.78 8.86 -13.01
N GLY A 273 -5.65 8.20 -12.78
CA GLY A 273 -5.49 7.11 -11.81
C GLY A 273 -6.19 5.83 -12.24
N VAL A 274 -6.09 4.80 -11.41
CA VAL A 274 -6.77 3.52 -11.67
C VAL A 274 -8.29 3.74 -11.68
N ALA A 275 -8.91 3.46 -12.82
CA ALA A 275 -10.35 3.40 -12.94
C ALA A 275 -10.85 2.16 -12.17
N SER A 276 -11.84 2.35 -11.29
CA SER A 276 -12.44 1.25 -10.55
C SER A 276 -13.88 1.57 -10.19
N GLN A 277 -14.72 0.55 -10.18
CA GLN A 277 -16.09 0.59 -9.70
C GLN A 277 -16.31 -0.58 -8.75
N VAL A 278 -16.98 -0.30 -7.63
CA VAL A 278 -17.29 -1.27 -6.59
C VAL A 278 -18.77 -1.11 -6.25
N THR A 279 -19.54 -2.20 -6.34
CA THR A 279 -20.96 -2.19 -6.03
C THR A 279 -21.23 -2.62 -4.58
N PRO A 280 -22.44 -2.41 -4.04
CA PRO A 280 -22.82 -2.97 -2.74
C PRO A 280 -22.65 -4.51 -2.68
N GLU A 281 -22.89 -5.20 -3.79
CA GLU A 281 -22.69 -6.66 -3.88
C GLU A 281 -21.22 -7.02 -3.76
N ASP A 282 -20.32 -6.25 -4.38
CA ASP A 282 -18.87 -6.44 -4.22
C ASP A 282 -18.43 -6.25 -2.76
N MET A 283 -18.98 -5.24 -2.07
CA MET A 283 -18.70 -4.95 -0.66
C MET A 283 -19.19 -6.04 0.30
N ALA A 284 -20.16 -6.87 -0.12
CA ALA A 284 -20.70 -7.96 0.67
C ALA A 284 -20.00 -9.30 0.40
N GLN A 285 -19.16 -9.38 -0.63
CA GLN A 285 -18.46 -10.60 -1.02
C GLN A 285 -17.18 -10.82 -0.20
N ASN A 286 -16.85 -12.08 0.03
CA ASN A 286 -15.59 -12.52 0.63
C ASN A 286 -15.26 -11.92 2.01
N LEU A 287 -16.26 -11.40 2.74
CA LEU A 287 -16.11 -10.99 4.13
C LEU A 287 -15.44 -12.12 4.93
N ASP A 288 -14.53 -11.75 5.81
CA ASP A 288 -13.85 -12.69 6.68
C ASP A 288 -14.88 -13.39 7.58
N THR A 289 -14.76 -14.71 7.68
CA THR A 289 -15.55 -15.48 8.64
C THR A 289 -15.06 -15.17 10.06
N LYS A 290 -15.73 -14.25 10.75
CA LYS A 290 -15.43 -13.90 12.15
C LYS A 290 -16.20 -14.80 13.11
N GLU A 291 -15.56 -15.26 14.17
CA GLU A 291 -16.24 -15.88 15.31
C GLU A 291 -17.02 -14.79 16.07
N LYS A 292 -18.23 -15.12 16.54
CA LYS A 292 -19.10 -14.20 17.29
C LYS A 292 -18.67 -14.06 18.74
#